data_AF-A0A536J7Y3-F1
#
_entry.id   AF-A0A536J7Y3-F1
#
_cell.length_a   1.000
_cell.length_b   1.000
_cell.length_c   1.000
_cell.angle_alpha   90.00
_cell.angle_beta   90.00
_cell.angle_gamma   90.00
#
_symmetry.space_group_name_H-M   'P 1'
#
loop_
_entity.id
_entity.type
_entity.pdbx_description
1 polymer ?
#
loop_
_entity_poly.entity_id
_entity_poly.type
_entity_poly.pdbx_seq_one_letter_code
_entity_poly.pdbx_strand_id
1 'polypeptide(L)' 'MSFSDKTLTCKDCGQEFTWTAGEQEFYSSRGLM' A
#
# COMPACT_ATOMS: atom_id res chain seq x y z
N MET A 1 7.58 -4.60 11.36
CA MET A 1 6.33 -3.81 11.24
C MET A 1 5.20 -4.80 11.05
N SER A 2 4.09 -4.67 11.76
CA SER A 2 2.86 -5.39 11.41
C SER A 2 2.13 -4.54 10.38
N PHE A 3 2.11 -4.96 9.11
CA PHE A 3 1.36 -4.28 8.07
C PHE A 3 -0.06 -4.85 8.00
N SER A 4 -1.02 -4.02 7.62
CA SER A 4 -2.43 -4.38 7.48
C SER A 4 -2.93 -3.86 6.15
N ASP A 5 -3.94 -4.52 5.58
CA ASP A 5 -4.64 -4.01 4.42
C ASP A 5 -5.15 -2.59 4.67
N LYS A 6 -4.91 -1.72 3.69
CA LYS A 6 -5.36 -0.33 3.72
C LYS A 6 -5.99 0.01 2.40
N THR A 7 -7.22 0.51 2.43
CA THR A 7 -7.82 1.12 1.26
C THR A 7 -7.23 2.52 1.09
N LEU A 8 -6.65 2.78 -0.08
CA LEU A 8 -6.10 4.07 -0.47
C LEU A 8 -6.92 4.64 -1.63
N THR A 9 -6.97 5.96 -1.70
CA THR A 9 -7.57 6.68 -2.82
C THR A 9 -6.47 7.16 -3.76
N CYS A 10 -6.59 6.83 -5.04
CA CYS A 10 -5.66 7.30 -6.07
C CYS A 10 -5.73 8.83 -6.19
N LYS A 11 -4.57 9.50 -6.13
CA LYS A 11 -4.49 10.96 -6.21
C LYS A 11 -4.89 11.51 -7.60
N ASP A 12 -4.69 10.74 -8.65
CA ASP A 12 -4.96 11.16 -10.03
C ASP A 12 -6.41 10.90 -10.45
N CYS A 13 -6.98 9.73 -10.13
CA CYS A 13 -8.33 9.35 -10.58
C CYS A 13 -9.38 9.28 -9.46
N GLY A 14 -9.00 9.40 -8.19
CA GLY A 14 -9.92 9.32 -7.06
C GLY A 14 -10.47 7.92 -6.77
N GLN A 15 -10.01 6.88 -7.49
CA GLN A 15 -10.48 5.52 -7.28
C GLN A 15 -9.87 4.90 -6.03
N GLU A 16 -10.69 4.14 -5.31
CA GLU A 16 -10.26 3.36 -4.16
C GLU A 16 -9.59 2.06 -4.62
N PHE A 17 -8.45 1.73 -4.01
CA PHE A 17 -7.76 0.48 -4.22
C PHE A 17 -7.22 -0.05 -2.88
N THR A 18 -7.11 -1.37 -2.77
CA THR A 18 -6.58 -2.01 -1.57
C THR A 18 -5.08 -2.14 -1.67
N TRP A 19 -4.36 -1.44 -0.80
CA TRP A 19 -2.93 -1.64 -0.58
C TRP A 19 -2.73 -2.71 0.47
N THR A 20 -2.40 -3.92 0.04
CA THR A 20 -2.33 -5.09 0.93
C THR A 20 -1.11 -5.04 1.85
N ALA A 21 -1.17 -5.80 2.95
CA ALA A 21 -0.04 -5.96 3.85
C ALA A 21 1.20 -6.52 3.12
N GLY A 22 1.02 -7.48 2.21
CA GLY A 22 2.11 -8.07 1.44
C GLY A 22 2.77 -7.10 0.46
N GLU A 23 2.00 -6.22 -0.18
CA GLU A 23 2.56 -5.14 -1.00
C GLU A 23 3.38 -4.16 -0.14
N GLN A 24 2.84 -3.77 1.02
CA GLN A 24 3.56 -2.93 1.97
C GLN A 24 4.89 -3.57 2.38
N GLU A 25 4.91 -4.85 2.73
CA GLU A 25 6.14 -5.58 3.05
C GLU A 25 7.12 -5.62 1.87
N PHE A 26 6.63 -5.82 0.65
CA PHE A 26 7.45 -5.80 -0.56
C PHE A 26 8.14 -4.45 -0.76
N TYR A 27 7.38 -3.34 -0.70
CA TYR A 27 7.95 -1.99 -0.85
C TYR A 27 8.91 -1.63 0.29
N SER A 28 8.60 -2.02 1.53
CA SER A 28 9.46 -1.83 2.70
C SER A 28 10.80 -2.55 2.55
N SER A 29 10.76 -3.82 2.14
CA SER A 29 11.94 -4.65 1.91
C SER A 29 12.85 -4.10 0.81
N ARG A 30 12.29 -3.35 -0.15
CA ARG A 30 13.04 -2.70 -1.22
C ARG A 30 13.53 -1.28 -0.88
N GLY A 31 13.18 -0.74 0.30
CA GLY A 31 13.55 0.62 0.71
C GLY A 31 12.77 1.71 -0.05
N LEU A 32 11.55 1.41 -0.49
CA LEU A 32 10.70 2.30 -1.29
C LEU A 32 9.53 2.88 -0.47
N MET A 33 9.61 2.77 0.86
CA MET A 33 8.65 3.36 1.81
C MET A 33 9.16 4.67 2.39
#